data_AF-A0A1Q7TVC4-F1
#
_entry.id   AF-A0A1Q7TVC4-F1
#
_cell.length_a   1.000
_cell.length_b   1.000
_cell.length_c   1.000
_cell.angle_alpha   90.00
_cell.angle_beta   90.00
_cell.angle_gamma   90.00
#
_symmetry.space_group_name_H-M   'P 1'
#
loop_
_entity.id
_entity.type
_entity.pdbx_description
1 polymer ?
#
loop_
_entity_poly.entity_id
_entity_poly.type
_entity_poly.pdbx_seq_one_letter_code
_entity_poly.pdbx_strand_id
1 'polypeptide(L)'
;MPGRNETRVAVFLGGRSPEHDVSVITGLQALKAIDQDRFVAFPVYVTPRGEWLVGESLSERRSYLPDARTRGELAEVTLSLGEPGRGVLVPKRSGLFSRRPPLEFDAAVLAFHGLGGEDGQFQGLFETANLPYTGMRTLASAVFMDKAATKRLLRGLDIPLLPYAVVSRTAGGLPSEDALRRLLDGIGLPCIVKPVHLGSSIGVGKADTVEEMRALLPTIFRLDNQALLEPFVPNLVEYNLAVTRLGGAVRTSAIECPKRAEELLDFRQKYLSGGSDKGGVKGETGDSQGMLSLTREINPALPAELEANLRRWALHGPLIAADRRGPGPAPREPIAR
;
A
#
# COMPACT_ATOMS: atom_id res chain seq x y z
N MET A 1 2.30 35.23 10.58
CA MET A 1 2.56 34.48 9.33
C MET A 1 3.61 33.44 9.69
N PRO A 2 3.28 32.14 9.81
CA PRO A 2 4.31 31.13 10.06
C PRO A 2 5.36 31.19 8.93
N GLY A 3 6.62 31.17 9.32
CA GLY A 3 7.76 31.55 8.49
C GLY A 3 7.96 30.64 7.27
N ARG A 4 8.45 31.24 6.19
CA ARG A 4 8.69 30.63 4.87
C ARG A 4 9.80 29.54 4.83
N ASN A 5 10.20 28.99 5.98
CA ASN A 5 11.36 28.10 6.14
C ASN A 5 11.02 26.67 6.61
N GLU A 6 9.77 26.36 6.93
CA GLU A 6 9.37 25.03 7.39
C GLU A 6 8.81 24.21 6.23
N THR A 7 9.41 23.04 5.97
CA THR A 7 8.90 22.10 4.94
C THR A 7 7.68 21.37 5.48
N ARG A 8 6.53 21.53 4.80
CA ARG A 8 5.24 20.99 5.23
C ARG A 8 4.95 19.67 4.52
N VAL A 9 4.61 18.64 5.29
CA VAL A 9 4.38 17.28 4.78
C VAL A 9 2.94 16.85 5.05
N ALA A 10 2.17 16.61 4.00
CA ALA A 10 0.83 16.05 4.12
C ALA A 10 0.89 14.51 4.15
N VAL A 11 0.41 13.88 5.21
CA VAL A 11 0.36 12.41 5.32
C VAL A 11 -1.04 11.94 4.97
N PHE A 12 -1.20 11.39 3.77
CA PHE A 12 -2.44 10.85 3.25
C PHE A 12 -2.66 9.41 3.73
N LEU A 13 -3.84 9.13 4.26
CA LEU A 13 -4.15 7.87 4.96
C LEU A 13 -5.67 7.57 4.91
N GLY A 14 -6.06 6.34 5.22
CA GLY A 14 -7.41 5.81 5.00
C GLY A 14 -7.61 5.29 3.58
N GLY A 15 -8.63 5.79 2.87
CA GLY A 15 -8.94 5.46 1.48
C GLY A 15 -10.21 4.62 1.30
N ARG A 16 -10.67 4.47 0.06
CA ARG A 16 -11.83 3.63 -0.31
C ARG A 16 -11.41 2.17 -0.53
N SER A 17 -10.77 1.58 0.47
CA SER A 17 -10.12 0.27 0.39
C SER A 17 -10.60 -0.65 1.53
N PRO A 18 -10.70 -1.97 1.32
CA PRO A 18 -10.83 -2.93 2.42
C PRO A 18 -9.68 -2.84 3.44
N GLU A 19 -8.54 -2.28 3.05
CA GLU A 19 -7.34 -2.11 3.87
C GLU A 19 -7.29 -0.72 4.55
N HIS A 20 -8.44 -0.03 4.59
CA HIS A 20 -8.60 1.31 5.16
C HIS A 20 -7.95 1.43 6.55
N ASP A 21 -8.31 0.57 7.49
CA ASP A 21 -7.84 0.63 8.89
C ASP A 21 -6.32 0.42 9.01
N VAL A 22 -5.70 -0.36 8.11
CA VAL A 22 -4.24 -0.54 8.10
C VAL A 22 -3.56 0.74 7.60
N SER A 23 -4.17 1.41 6.62
CA SER A 23 -3.70 2.67 6.04
C SER A 23 -3.74 3.81 7.07
N VAL A 24 -4.81 3.86 7.87
CA VAL A 24 -4.88 4.71 9.08
C VAL A 24 -3.66 4.52 9.97
N ILE A 25 -3.42 3.28 10.41
CA ILE A 25 -2.39 2.96 11.40
C ILE A 25 -1.01 3.32 10.84
N THR A 26 -0.77 3.01 9.57
CA THR A 26 0.46 3.31 8.85
C THR A 26 0.70 4.82 8.78
N GLY A 27 -0.31 5.60 8.39
CA GLY A 27 -0.20 7.06 8.33
C GLY A 27 0.08 7.70 9.70
N LEU A 28 -0.53 7.19 10.77
CA LEU A 28 -0.26 7.66 12.13
C LEU A 28 1.16 7.30 12.60
N GLN A 29 1.67 6.14 12.19
CA GLN A 29 3.07 5.78 12.46
C GLN A 29 4.03 6.69 11.68
N ALA A 30 3.71 7.00 10.42
CA ALA A 30 4.48 7.94 9.61
C ALA A 30 4.51 9.34 10.22
N LEU A 31 3.36 9.87 10.66
CA LEU A 31 3.28 11.16 11.35
C LEU A 31 4.19 11.24 12.57
N LYS A 32 4.27 10.16 13.37
CA LYS A 32 5.12 10.08 14.56
C LYS A 32 6.60 9.91 14.23
N ALA A 33 6.91 9.23 13.12
CA ALA A 33 8.29 8.93 12.73
C ALA A 33 8.96 10.06 11.94
N ILE A 34 8.18 10.98 11.36
CA ILE A 34 8.72 12.17 10.71
C ILE A 34 9.47 13.03 11.75
N ASP A 35 10.66 13.47 11.36
CA ASP A 35 11.50 14.39 12.12
C ASP A 35 10.81 15.75 12.29
N GLN A 36 10.28 15.99 13.48
CA GLN A 36 9.46 17.17 13.80
C GLN A 36 10.30 18.45 13.91
N ASP A 37 11.62 18.35 14.08
CA ASP A 37 12.50 19.52 14.10
C ASP A 37 12.74 20.06 12.69
N ARG A 38 12.51 19.23 11.67
CA ARG A 38 12.75 19.57 10.25
C ARG A 38 11.48 19.76 9.44
N PHE A 39 10.40 19.06 9.79
CA PHE A 39 9.18 19.01 9.00
C PHE A 39 7.96 19.28 9.85
N VAL A 40 7.00 20.02 9.28
CA VAL A 40 5.66 20.17 9.85
C VAL A 40 4.73 19.20 9.16
N ALA A 41 4.43 18.08 9.81
CA ALA A 41 3.57 17.04 9.26
C ALA A 41 2.11 17.19 9.73
N PHE A 42 1.16 16.89 8.85
CA PHE A 42 -0.26 16.86 9.21
C PHE A 42 -1.03 15.78 8.45
N PRO A 43 -2.07 15.17 9.04
CA PRO A 43 -2.85 14.13 8.39
C PRO A 43 -3.84 14.71 7.35
N VAL A 44 -4.00 13.97 6.26
CA VAL A 44 -5.12 14.11 5.32
C VAL A 44 -5.86 12.77 5.28
N TYR A 45 -7.01 12.71 5.93
CA TYR A 45 -7.79 11.49 6.04
C TYR A 45 -8.75 11.34 4.88
N VAL A 46 -8.65 10.24 4.13
CA VAL A 46 -9.62 9.88 3.10
C VAL A 46 -10.61 8.87 3.66
N THR A 47 -11.89 9.22 3.77
CA THR A 47 -12.92 8.34 4.33
C THR A 47 -13.20 7.14 3.40
N PRO A 48 -13.88 6.08 3.88
CA PRO A 48 -14.35 4.98 3.02
C PRO A 48 -15.32 5.42 1.92
N ARG A 49 -15.87 6.65 2.01
CA ARG A 49 -16.70 7.28 0.98
C ARG A 49 -15.90 8.13 -0.01
N GLY A 50 -14.62 8.37 0.25
CA GLY A 50 -13.74 9.19 -0.57
C GLY A 50 -13.74 10.68 -0.22
N GLU A 51 -14.31 11.07 0.91
CA GLU A 51 -14.25 12.44 1.42
C GLU A 51 -12.85 12.69 2.01
N TRP A 52 -12.24 13.83 1.73
CA TRP A 52 -10.91 14.17 2.25
C TRP A 52 -11.07 15.13 3.41
N LEU A 53 -10.60 14.75 4.59
CA LEU A 53 -10.80 15.48 5.83
C LEU A 53 -9.46 15.89 6.42
N VAL A 54 -9.41 17.11 6.97
CA VAL A 54 -8.26 17.65 7.71
C VAL A 54 -8.72 18.24 9.04
N GLY A 55 -7.85 18.17 10.04
CA GLY A 55 -8.09 18.73 11.38
C GLY A 55 -7.11 18.18 12.40
N GLU A 56 -6.89 18.91 13.49
CA GLU A 56 -5.90 18.56 14.52
C GLU A 56 -6.20 17.22 15.20
N SER A 57 -7.49 16.93 15.44
CA SER A 57 -7.96 15.71 16.09
C SER A 57 -7.61 14.42 15.34
N LEU A 58 -7.29 14.49 14.04
CA LEU A 58 -6.85 13.33 13.25
C LEU A 58 -5.42 12.86 13.59
N SER A 59 -4.65 13.64 14.35
CA SER A 59 -3.28 13.28 14.73
C SER A 59 -3.22 12.29 15.90
N GLU A 60 -4.35 12.10 16.60
CA GLU A 60 -4.45 11.23 17.76
C GLU A 60 -5.07 9.87 17.41
N ARG A 61 -4.44 8.78 17.87
CA ARG A 61 -4.97 7.41 17.68
C ARG A 61 -6.40 7.21 18.21
N ARG A 62 -6.79 7.92 19.27
CA ARG A 62 -8.10 7.76 19.93
C ARG A 62 -9.27 8.42 19.19
N SER A 63 -8.98 9.44 18.39
CA SER A 63 -9.98 10.34 17.78
C SER A 63 -10.06 10.18 16.27
N TYR A 64 -9.37 9.17 15.73
CA TYR A 64 -9.12 9.05 14.30
C TYR A 64 -10.29 8.45 13.50
N LEU A 65 -10.99 7.43 14.03
CA LEU A 65 -12.25 6.99 13.44
C LEU A 65 -13.29 8.02 13.86
N PRO A 66 -13.61 9.04 13.03
CA PRO A 66 -14.29 10.21 13.52
C PRO A 66 -15.71 9.79 13.88
N ASP A 67 -16.03 9.86 15.16
CA ASP A 67 -17.42 9.80 15.61
C ASP A 67 -18.17 11.06 15.12
N ALA A 68 -19.50 11.07 15.32
CA ALA A 68 -20.32 12.18 14.88
C ALA A 68 -19.87 13.53 15.47
N ARG A 69 -19.21 13.52 16.63
CA ARG A 69 -18.71 14.70 17.34
C ARG A 69 -17.42 15.23 16.71
N THR A 70 -16.41 14.39 16.58
CA THR A 70 -15.11 14.74 15.97
C THR A 70 -15.26 15.15 14.50
N ARG A 71 -16.22 14.56 13.77
CA ARG A 71 -16.51 14.98 12.38
C ARG A 71 -16.93 16.46 12.25
N GLY A 72 -17.56 17.05 13.27
CA GLY A 72 -17.93 18.48 13.27
C GLY A 72 -16.74 19.44 13.35
N GLU A 73 -15.58 18.96 13.80
CA GLU A 73 -14.35 19.75 13.94
C GLU A 73 -13.48 19.68 12.67
N LEU A 74 -13.71 18.67 11.82
CA LEU A 74 -12.95 18.45 10.60
C LEU A 74 -13.43 19.34 9.45
N ALA A 75 -12.51 19.70 8.57
CA ALA A 75 -12.83 20.35 7.31
C ALA A 75 -12.75 19.34 6.18
N GLU A 76 -13.79 19.26 5.37
CA GLU A 76 -13.68 18.59 4.08
C GLU A 76 -12.90 19.47 3.10
N VAL A 77 -11.93 18.90 2.40
CA VAL A 77 -11.04 19.60 1.49
C VAL A 77 -11.00 18.94 0.11
N THR A 78 -10.47 19.66 -0.88
CA THR A 78 -10.12 19.15 -2.20
C THR A 78 -8.72 19.60 -2.59
N LEU A 79 -7.99 18.79 -3.36
CA LEU A 79 -6.71 19.20 -3.92
C LEU A 79 -6.91 20.22 -5.05
N SER A 80 -6.24 21.36 -4.98
CA SER A 80 -6.13 22.32 -6.09
C SER A 80 -5.09 21.84 -7.10
N LEU A 81 -5.42 21.94 -8.39
CA LEU A 81 -4.51 21.66 -9.50
C LEU A 81 -3.91 22.93 -10.12
N GLY A 82 -4.17 24.10 -9.54
CA GLY A 82 -3.81 25.40 -10.12
C GLY A 82 -2.37 25.88 -9.86
N GLU A 83 -1.65 25.25 -8.94
CA GLU A 83 -0.32 25.69 -8.48
C GLU A 83 0.70 24.54 -8.64
N PRO A 84 1.36 24.40 -9.80
CA PRO A 84 2.32 23.33 -10.02
C PRO A 84 3.47 23.36 -9.02
N GLY A 85 3.84 22.21 -8.45
CA GLY A 85 4.95 22.12 -7.50
C GLY A 85 4.59 22.41 -6.05
N ARG A 86 3.34 22.84 -5.76
CA ARG A 86 2.90 23.14 -4.39
C ARG A 86 1.51 22.59 -4.12
N GLY A 87 1.39 21.77 -3.09
CA GLY A 87 0.12 21.18 -2.70
C GLY A 87 -0.77 22.19 -2.02
N VAL A 88 -1.99 22.37 -2.50
CA VAL A 88 -2.98 23.25 -1.85
C VAL A 88 -4.28 22.51 -1.64
N LEU A 89 -4.65 22.31 -0.38
CA LEU A 89 -5.93 21.74 0.04
C LEU A 89 -6.91 22.88 0.30
N VAL A 90 -7.96 22.94 -0.51
CA VAL A 90 -9.00 23.97 -0.44
C VAL A 90 -10.19 23.42 0.34
N PRO A 91 -10.58 24.02 1.48
CA PRO A 91 -11.78 23.64 2.20
C PRO A 91 -13.04 23.80 1.34
N LYS A 92 -13.91 22.80 1.34
CA LYS A 92 -15.26 22.95 0.78
C LYS A 92 -16.00 23.98 1.62
N ARG A 93 -16.71 24.89 0.96
CA ARG A 93 -17.49 25.93 1.64
C ARG A 93 -18.65 25.28 2.40
N SER A 94 -18.63 25.35 3.73
CA SER A 94 -19.76 24.99 4.59
C SER A 94 -20.45 26.24 5.14
N GLY A 95 -21.34 26.87 4.35
CA GLY A 95 -22.09 28.06 4.76
C GLY A 95 -21.37 29.40 4.59
N LEU A 96 -22.11 30.51 4.75
CA LEU A 96 -21.68 31.87 4.39
C LEU A 96 -20.48 32.40 5.19
N PHE A 97 -20.23 31.85 6.38
CA PHE A 97 -19.25 32.37 7.36
C PHE A 97 -18.09 31.42 7.67
N SER A 98 -18.05 30.19 7.15
CA SER A 98 -16.91 29.29 7.37
C SER A 98 -15.86 29.46 6.27
N ARG A 99 -14.96 30.44 6.46
CA ARG A 99 -13.75 30.53 5.66
C ARG A 99 -12.59 29.97 6.46
N ARG A 100 -12.41 28.65 6.40
CA ARG A 100 -11.12 28.06 6.76
C ARG A 100 -10.11 28.39 5.65
N PRO A 101 -8.89 28.82 5.97
CA PRO A 101 -7.87 29.08 4.96
C PRO A 101 -7.45 27.78 4.26
N PRO A 102 -7.01 27.85 2.99
CA PRO A 102 -6.36 26.71 2.34
C PRO A 102 -5.15 26.23 3.14
N LEU A 103 -4.90 24.92 3.11
CA LEU A 103 -3.68 24.35 3.69
C LEU A 103 -2.70 24.03 2.58
N GLU A 104 -1.46 24.45 2.78
CA GLU A 104 -0.39 24.25 1.82
C GLU A 104 0.56 23.14 2.30
N PHE A 105 1.12 22.38 1.38
CA PHE A 105 2.15 21.38 1.65
C PHE A 105 3.17 21.29 0.50
N ASP A 106 4.40 20.91 0.83
CA ASP A 106 5.52 20.84 -0.11
C ASP A 106 5.75 19.41 -0.61
N ALA A 107 5.40 18.40 0.21
CA ALA A 107 5.46 17.01 -0.17
C ALA A 107 4.35 16.20 0.50
N ALA A 108 4.00 15.06 -0.09
CA ALA A 108 3.06 14.12 0.49
C ALA A 108 3.68 12.77 0.82
N VAL A 109 3.30 12.22 1.98
CA VAL A 109 3.47 10.81 2.29
C VAL A 109 2.17 10.10 1.95
N LEU A 110 2.20 9.19 0.98
CA LEU A 110 1.05 8.38 0.62
C LEU A 110 1.07 7.08 1.44
N ALA A 111 0.40 7.07 2.58
CA ALA A 111 0.31 5.92 3.48
C ALA A 111 -0.97 5.08 3.21
N PHE A 112 -1.36 4.97 1.95
CA PHE A 112 -2.50 4.15 1.53
C PHE A 112 -2.13 2.68 1.38
N HIS A 113 -3.13 1.80 1.51
CA HIS A 113 -3.02 0.37 1.21
C HIS A 113 -4.18 -0.10 0.31
N GLY A 114 -3.86 -0.97 -0.63
CA GLY A 114 -4.78 -1.58 -1.57
C GLY A 114 -5.27 -0.65 -2.69
N LEU A 115 -6.42 -1.01 -3.26
CA LEU A 115 -7.05 -0.28 -4.38
C LEU A 115 -7.36 1.18 -4.04
N GLY A 116 -7.23 2.03 -5.05
CA GLY A 116 -7.36 3.47 -4.93
C GLY A 116 -6.20 4.15 -4.22
N GLY A 117 -5.19 3.42 -3.74
CA GLY A 117 -4.03 3.98 -3.03
C GLY A 117 -2.69 3.53 -3.62
N GLU A 118 -2.53 2.22 -3.80
CA GLU A 118 -1.31 1.59 -4.32
C GLU A 118 -1.41 1.24 -5.81
N ASP A 119 -2.56 1.46 -6.45
CA ASP A 119 -2.88 1.10 -7.84
C ASP A 119 -2.57 2.20 -8.87
N GLY A 120 -1.93 3.30 -8.46
CA GLY A 120 -1.54 4.40 -9.33
C GLY A 120 -2.53 5.56 -9.38
N GLN A 121 -3.73 5.45 -8.77
CA GLN A 121 -4.74 6.51 -8.86
C GLN A 121 -4.28 7.82 -8.20
N PHE A 122 -3.85 7.76 -6.94
CA PHE A 122 -3.31 8.95 -6.26
C PHE A 122 -1.98 9.38 -6.86
N GLN A 123 -1.12 8.45 -7.24
CA GLN A 123 0.16 8.77 -7.89
C GLN A 123 -0.07 9.58 -9.17
N GLY A 124 -1.03 9.17 -10.01
CA GLY A 124 -1.40 9.90 -11.22
C GLY A 124 -1.95 11.28 -10.94
N LEU A 125 -2.77 11.43 -9.90
CA LEU A 125 -3.26 12.74 -9.44
C LEU A 125 -2.10 13.65 -9.04
N PHE A 126 -1.17 13.15 -8.22
CA PHE A 126 -0.02 13.92 -7.74
C PHE A 126 0.96 14.25 -8.86
N GLU A 127 1.21 13.32 -9.78
CA GLU A 127 2.04 13.56 -10.96
C GLU A 127 1.41 14.62 -11.88
N THR A 128 0.09 14.58 -12.08
CA THR A 128 -0.64 15.59 -12.86
C THR A 128 -0.56 16.98 -12.21
N ALA A 129 -0.63 17.02 -10.88
CA ALA A 129 -0.50 18.26 -10.10
C ALA A 129 0.97 18.72 -9.92
N ASN A 130 1.95 17.98 -10.48
CA ASN A 130 3.38 18.21 -10.28
C ASN A 130 3.78 18.28 -8.79
N LEU A 131 3.20 17.43 -7.96
CA LEU A 131 3.42 17.40 -6.51
C LEU A 131 4.45 16.34 -6.13
N PRO A 132 5.44 16.67 -5.28
CA PRO A 132 6.33 15.66 -4.71
C PRO A 132 5.57 14.70 -3.78
N TYR A 133 5.79 13.40 -3.93
CA TYR A 133 5.21 12.39 -3.05
C TYR A 133 6.15 11.19 -2.81
N THR A 134 5.93 10.46 -1.72
CA THR A 134 6.66 9.23 -1.41
C THR A 134 6.08 8.01 -2.13
N GLY A 135 6.94 7.08 -2.52
CA GLY A 135 6.53 5.76 -3.03
C GLY A 135 6.84 5.57 -4.50
N MET A 136 6.11 4.64 -5.13
CA MET A 136 6.27 4.27 -6.52
C MET A 136 5.56 5.25 -7.46
N ARG A 137 6.04 5.34 -8.71
CA ARG A 137 5.36 6.10 -9.77
C ARG A 137 4.10 5.40 -10.26
N THR A 138 3.20 6.16 -10.87
CA THR A 138 1.88 5.70 -11.37
C THR A 138 1.92 4.33 -12.07
N LEU A 139 2.79 4.16 -13.07
CA LEU A 139 2.89 2.89 -13.82
C LEU A 139 3.33 1.73 -12.91
N ALA A 140 4.30 1.97 -12.04
CA ALA A 140 4.85 0.94 -11.19
C ALA A 140 3.83 0.52 -10.12
N SER A 141 3.15 1.49 -9.50
CA SER A 141 2.01 1.26 -8.62
C SER A 141 0.94 0.40 -9.30
N ALA A 142 0.48 0.79 -10.49
CA ALA A 142 -0.53 0.02 -11.23
C ALA A 142 -0.09 -1.43 -11.53
N VAL A 143 1.16 -1.62 -11.97
CA VAL A 143 1.68 -2.96 -12.30
C VAL A 143 1.86 -3.82 -11.06
N PHE A 144 2.42 -3.28 -9.97
CA PHE A 144 2.71 -4.05 -8.76
C PHE A 144 1.46 -4.32 -7.90
N MET A 145 0.39 -3.54 -8.07
CA MET A 145 -0.91 -3.85 -7.47
C MET A 145 -1.63 -5.00 -8.18
N ASP A 146 -1.46 -5.15 -9.50
CA ASP A 146 -1.98 -6.26 -10.29
C ASP A 146 -1.00 -7.45 -10.25
N LYS A 147 -1.36 -8.52 -9.51
CA LYS A 147 -0.52 -9.73 -9.41
C LYS A 147 -0.29 -10.42 -10.76
N ALA A 148 -1.26 -10.39 -11.67
CA ALA A 148 -1.11 -10.99 -12.98
C ALA A 148 -0.18 -10.16 -13.87
N ALA A 149 -0.29 -8.84 -13.85
CA ALA A 149 0.62 -7.94 -14.55
C ALA A 149 2.05 -8.05 -13.99
N THR A 150 2.19 -8.07 -12.66
CA THR A 150 3.48 -8.30 -11.99
C THR A 150 4.13 -9.59 -12.50
N LYS A 151 3.42 -10.71 -12.48
CA LYS A 151 3.98 -11.98 -12.96
C LYS A 151 4.34 -11.97 -14.46
N ARG A 152 3.55 -11.27 -15.29
CA ARG A 152 3.89 -11.08 -16.71
C ARG A 152 5.18 -10.29 -16.88
N LEU A 153 5.34 -9.21 -16.09
CA LEU A 153 6.55 -8.40 -16.09
C LEU A 153 7.79 -9.22 -15.68
N LEU A 154 7.64 -10.04 -14.65
CA LEU A 154 8.75 -10.82 -14.08
C LEU A 154 9.13 -12.05 -14.93
N ARG A 155 8.26 -12.54 -15.81
CA ARG A 155 8.48 -13.78 -16.60
C ARG A 155 9.73 -13.75 -17.50
N GLY A 156 10.19 -12.57 -17.90
CA GLY A 156 11.40 -12.39 -18.72
C GLY A 156 12.68 -12.18 -17.91
N LEU A 157 12.61 -12.26 -16.58
CA LEU A 157 13.74 -12.02 -15.68
C LEU A 157 14.20 -13.34 -15.07
N ASP A 158 15.44 -13.35 -14.58
CA ASP A 158 15.99 -14.45 -13.77
C ASP A 158 15.39 -14.44 -12.34
N ILE A 159 14.06 -14.45 -12.25
CA ILE A 159 13.29 -14.49 -11.00
C ILE A 159 12.36 -15.71 -11.06
N PRO A 160 12.53 -16.71 -10.19
CA PRO A 160 11.63 -17.84 -10.13
C PRO A 160 10.20 -17.42 -9.79
N LEU A 161 9.23 -17.93 -10.54
CA LEU A 161 7.80 -17.65 -10.34
C LEU A 161 7.02 -18.96 -10.25
N LEU A 162 6.07 -19.02 -9.33
CA LEU A 162 5.05 -20.07 -9.37
C LEU A 162 4.23 -19.95 -10.66
N PRO A 163 3.86 -21.09 -11.29
CA PRO A 163 2.89 -21.09 -12.38
C PRO A 163 1.56 -20.53 -11.88
N TYR A 164 0.78 -19.95 -12.79
CA TYR A 164 -0.47 -19.31 -12.40
C TYR A 164 -1.47 -19.27 -13.55
N ALA A 165 -2.74 -19.14 -13.19
CA ALA A 165 -3.84 -18.83 -14.11
C ALA A 165 -4.68 -17.69 -13.55
N VAL A 166 -5.46 -17.06 -14.42
CA VAL A 166 -6.38 -15.99 -14.06
C VAL A 166 -7.80 -16.39 -14.46
N VAL A 167 -8.72 -16.26 -13.51
CA VAL A 167 -10.15 -16.42 -13.71
C VAL A 167 -10.79 -15.04 -13.68
N SER A 168 -11.45 -14.64 -14.78
CA SER A 168 -12.22 -13.38 -14.81
C SER A 168 -13.68 -13.63 -14.49
N ARG A 169 -14.30 -12.68 -13.77
CA ARG A 169 -15.75 -12.64 -13.59
C ARG A 169 -16.43 -12.48 -14.95
N THR A 170 -17.43 -13.31 -15.23
CA THR A 170 -18.19 -13.25 -16.48
C THR A 170 -19.61 -12.73 -16.24
N ALA A 171 -20.25 -12.19 -17.27
CA ALA A 171 -21.67 -11.80 -17.20
C ALA A 171 -22.60 -13.00 -16.95
N GLY A 172 -22.19 -14.20 -17.39
CA GLY A 172 -22.92 -15.47 -17.19
C GLY A 172 -22.78 -16.09 -15.80
N GLY A 173 -22.15 -15.39 -14.85
CA GLY A 173 -21.93 -15.88 -13.49
C GLY A 173 -20.57 -16.56 -13.31
N LEU A 174 -20.55 -17.62 -12.50
CA LEU A 174 -19.33 -18.38 -12.21
C LEU A 174 -18.93 -19.24 -13.41
N PRO A 175 -17.62 -19.42 -13.68
CA PRO A 175 -17.15 -20.37 -14.67
C PRO A 175 -17.69 -21.78 -14.42
N SER A 176 -17.84 -22.55 -15.50
CA SER A 176 -18.18 -23.98 -15.41
C SER A 176 -17.04 -24.76 -14.78
N GLU A 177 -17.36 -25.90 -14.18
CA GLU A 177 -16.37 -26.78 -13.59
C GLU A 177 -15.32 -27.25 -14.63
N ASP A 178 -15.74 -27.58 -15.85
CA ASP A 178 -14.81 -27.93 -16.94
C ASP A 178 -13.85 -26.80 -17.30
N ALA A 179 -14.32 -25.55 -17.30
CA ALA A 179 -13.47 -24.39 -17.54
C ALA A 179 -12.44 -24.22 -16.41
N LEU A 180 -12.87 -24.43 -15.18
CA LEU A 180 -12.01 -24.42 -14.00
C LEU A 180 -10.98 -25.56 -14.02
N ARG A 181 -11.37 -26.77 -14.43
CA ARG A 181 -10.46 -27.92 -14.59
C ARG A 181 -9.36 -27.61 -15.60
N ARG A 182 -9.68 -27.02 -16.76
CA ARG A 182 -8.68 -26.60 -17.75
C ARG A 182 -7.69 -25.56 -17.23
N LEU A 183 -8.09 -24.69 -16.31
CA LEU A 183 -7.18 -23.71 -15.71
C LEU A 183 -6.23 -24.33 -14.69
N LEU A 184 -6.56 -25.50 -14.16
CA LEU A 184 -5.69 -26.24 -13.25
C LEU A 184 -4.61 -27.04 -13.99
N ASP A 185 -4.69 -27.16 -15.32
CA ASP A 185 -3.64 -27.78 -16.13
C ASP A 185 -2.32 -26.99 -15.96
N GLY A 186 -1.34 -27.60 -15.29
CA GLY A 186 -0.06 -26.97 -14.95
C GLY A 186 -0.02 -26.19 -13.63
N ILE A 187 -1.13 -26.13 -12.88
CA ILE A 187 -1.18 -25.60 -11.50
C ILE A 187 -1.34 -26.75 -10.50
N GLY A 188 -2.25 -27.68 -10.76
CA GLY A 188 -2.59 -28.77 -9.85
C GLY A 188 -3.39 -28.35 -8.62
N LEU A 189 -3.70 -29.34 -7.78
CA LEU A 189 -4.36 -29.19 -6.49
C LEU A 189 -3.47 -29.79 -5.38
N PRO A 190 -3.52 -29.28 -4.14
CA PRO A 190 -4.26 -28.09 -3.73
C PRO A 190 -3.71 -26.81 -4.36
N CYS A 191 -4.58 -25.81 -4.54
CA CYS A 191 -4.22 -24.50 -5.07
C CYS A 191 -4.64 -23.37 -4.13
N ILE A 192 -3.98 -22.22 -4.26
CA ILE A 192 -4.39 -20.96 -3.67
C ILE A 192 -5.20 -20.16 -4.69
N VAL A 193 -6.37 -19.69 -4.27
CA VAL A 193 -7.26 -18.78 -5.02
C VAL A 193 -7.22 -17.43 -4.31
N LYS A 194 -6.88 -16.35 -5.02
CA LYS A 194 -6.79 -15.01 -4.43
C LYS A 194 -7.22 -13.90 -5.37
N PRO A 195 -7.70 -12.75 -4.88
CA PRO A 195 -7.95 -11.58 -5.72
C PRO A 195 -6.68 -11.10 -6.40
N VAL A 196 -6.80 -10.65 -7.65
CA VAL A 196 -5.67 -10.13 -8.41
C VAL A 196 -5.18 -8.80 -7.82
N HIS A 197 -6.09 -7.92 -7.39
CA HIS A 197 -5.83 -6.52 -7.06
C HIS A 197 -5.99 -6.16 -5.57
N LEU A 198 -5.98 -7.12 -4.64
CA LEU A 198 -6.09 -6.83 -3.19
C LEU A 198 -4.87 -7.30 -2.39
N GLY A 199 -4.59 -6.64 -1.27
CA GLY A 199 -3.56 -7.00 -0.30
C GLY A 199 -4.11 -7.66 0.97
N SER A 200 -3.27 -7.70 2.00
CA SER A 200 -3.63 -8.09 3.37
C SER A 200 -4.34 -9.44 3.55
N SER A 201 -4.07 -10.40 2.66
CA SER A 201 -4.68 -11.74 2.64
C SER A 201 -6.22 -11.75 2.51
N ILE A 202 -6.82 -10.62 2.14
CA ILE A 202 -8.27 -10.48 2.00
C ILE A 202 -8.72 -11.31 0.78
N GLY A 203 -9.69 -12.22 1.00
CA GLY A 203 -10.25 -13.07 -0.05
C GLY A 203 -9.33 -14.18 -0.53
N VAL A 204 -8.20 -14.44 0.14
CA VAL A 204 -7.30 -15.56 -0.16
C VAL A 204 -7.87 -16.85 0.44
N GLY A 205 -7.92 -17.93 -0.33
CA GLY A 205 -8.34 -19.25 0.15
C GLY A 205 -7.53 -20.39 -0.47
N LYS A 206 -7.38 -21.48 0.28
CA LYS A 206 -6.86 -22.75 -0.22
C LYS A 206 -8.04 -23.60 -0.71
N ALA A 207 -7.86 -24.27 -1.85
CA ALA A 207 -8.81 -25.23 -2.39
C ALA A 207 -8.09 -26.55 -2.64
N ASP A 208 -8.57 -27.61 -2.00
CA ASP A 208 -8.14 -28.98 -2.22
C ASP A 208 -8.91 -29.64 -3.38
N THR A 209 -10.08 -29.09 -3.74
CA THR A 209 -10.89 -29.56 -4.88
C THR A 209 -11.34 -28.43 -5.83
N VAL A 210 -11.86 -28.80 -7.00
CA VAL A 210 -12.40 -27.84 -7.99
C VAL A 210 -13.65 -27.15 -7.45
N GLU A 211 -14.47 -27.90 -6.71
CA GLU A 211 -15.70 -27.43 -6.09
C GLU A 211 -15.40 -26.38 -5.01
N GLU A 212 -14.39 -26.62 -4.17
CA GLU A 212 -13.89 -25.65 -3.20
C GLU A 212 -13.35 -24.39 -3.87
N MET A 213 -12.55 -24.55 -4.94
CA MET A 213 -12.06 -23.42 -5.73
C MET A 213 -13.23 -22.59 -6.28
N ARG A 214 -14.25 -23.25 -6.85
CA ARG A 214 -15.45 -22.58 -7.37
C ARG A 214 -16.23 -21.86 -6.27
N ALA A 215 -16.27 -22.42 -5.05
CA ALA A 215 -16.95 -21.83 -3.90
C ALA A 215 -16.26 -20.55 -3.36
N LEU A 216 -14.96 -20.38 -3.58
CA LEU A 216 -14.21 -19.17 -3.21
C LEU A 216 -14.49 -17.98 -4.13
N LEU A 217 -14.80 -18.23 -5.41
CA LEU A 217 -14.96 -17.20 -6.44
C LEU A 217 -16.04 -16.15 -6.15
N PRO A 218 -17.26 -16.47 -5.65
CA PRO A 218 -18.26 -15.46 -5.32
C PRO A 218 -17.78 -14.39 -4.35
N THR A 219 -17.02 -14.79 -3.31
CA THR A 219 -16.51 -13.85 -2.31
C THR A 219 -15.43 -12.95 -2.89
N ILE A 220 -14.51 -13.52 -3.69
CA ILE A 220 -13.50 -12.75 -4.42
C ILE A 220 -14.17 -11.78 -5.40
N PHE A 221 -15.17 -12.24 -6.15
CA PHE A 221 -15.85 -11.45 -7.17
C PHE A 221 -16.76 -10.32 -6.64
N ARG A 222 -17.00 -10.27 -5.32
CA ARG A 222 -17.57 -9.09 -4.65
C ARG A 222 -16.55 -7.97 -4.44
N LEU A 223 -15.27 -8.30 -4.40
CA LEU A 223 -14.18 -7.39 -4.05
C LEU A 223 -13.27 -7.07 -5.25
N ASP A 224 -13.22 -7.95 -6.24
CA ASP A 224 -12.37 -7.87 -7.42
C ASP A 224 -13.13 -8.42 -8.64
N ASN A 225 -12.69 -8.12 -9.86
CA ASN A 225 -13.25 -8.72 -11.08
C ASN A 225 -12.43 -9.92 -11.57
N GLN A 226 -11.29 -10.21 -10.93
CA GLN A 226 -10.42 -11.34 -11.29
C GLN A 226 -9.89 -12.08 -10.05
N ALA A 227 -9.65 -13.37 -10.23
CA ALA A 227 -8.96 -14.23 -9.27
C ALA A 227 -7.71 -14.85 -9.91
N LEU A 228 -6.63 -14.93 -9.15
CA LEU A 228 -5.39 -15.62 -9.49
C LEU A 228 -5.39 -17.01 -8.83
N LEU A 229 -4.97 -18.01 -9.60
CA LEU A 229 -4.73 -19.38 -9.14
C LEU A 229 -3.22 -19.64 -9.10
N GLU A 230 -2.73 -20.24 -8.02
CA GLU A 230 -1.33 -20.69 -7.88
C GLU A 230 -1.28 -22.04 -7.15
N PRO A 231 -0.25 -22.88 -7.35
CA PRO A 231 -0.08 -24.10 -6.56
C PRO A 231 0.06 -23.75 -5.08
N PHE A 232 -0.52 -24.57 -4.21
CA PHE A 232 -0.23 -24.50 -2.79
C PHE A 232 1.19 -25.00 -2.53
N VAL A 233 2.01 -24.18 -1.86
CA VAL A 233 3.38 -24.55 -1.47
C VAL A 233 3.35 -25.00 -0.01
N PRO A 234 3.42 -26.31 0.28
CA PRO A 234 3.51 -26.78 1.65
C PRO A 234 4.82 -26.29 2.28
N ASN A 235 4.77 -25.98 3.58
CA ASN A 235 5.93 -25.52 4.32
C ASN A 235 6.62 -24.26 3.74
N LEU A 236 5.86 -23.33 3.14
CA LEU A 236 6.34 -22.09 2.50
C LEU A 236 7.07 -21.13 3.47
N VAL A 237 8.38 -20.96 3.32
CA VAL A 237 9.14 -19.94 4.09
C VAL A 237 9.09 -18.62 3.33
N GLU A 238 8.74 -17.53 4.01
CA GLU A 238 8.65 -16.19 3.43
C GLU A 238 9.84 -15.34 3.87
N TYR A 239 10.44 -14.62 2.92
CA TYR A 239 11.50 -13.65 3.17
C TYR A 239 11.10 -12.30 2.57
N ASN A 240 11.09 -11.25 3.40
CA ASN A 240 10.73 -9.90 3.01
C ASN A 240 11.97 -9.00 2.99
N LEU A 241 12.11 -8.22 1.92
CA LEU A 241 13.15 -7.21 1.78
C LEU A 241 12.51 -5.90 1.31
N ALA A 242 12.62 -4.84 2.09
CA ALA A 242 12.24 -3.51 1.66
C ALA A 242 13.33 -2.93 0.76
N VAL A 243 12.94 -2.16 -0.26
CA VAL A 243 13.86 -1.50 -1.19
C VAL A 243 13.58 -0.01 -1.24
N THR A 244 14.64 0.79 -1.20
CA THR A 244 14.55 2.24 -1.32
C THR A 244 15.63 2.79 -2.23
N ARG A 245 15.38 3.98 -2.81
CA ARG A 245 16.38 4.74 -3.55
C ARG A 245 16.65 6.05 -2.81
N LEU A 246 17.86 6.21 -2.30
CA LEU A 246 18.30 7.38 -1.56
C LEU A 246 19.62 7.91 -2.14
N GLY A 247 19.68 9.21 -2.44
CA GLY A 247 20.88 9.84 -3.00
C GLY A 247 21.32 9.23 -4.35
N GLY A 248 20.37 8.71 -5.13
CA GLY A 248 20.65 8.04 -6.41
C GLY A 248 21.04 6.56 -6.29
N ALA A 249 21.35 6.06 -5.09
CA ALA A 249 21.68 4.66 -4.86
C ALA A 249 20.46 3.84 -4.41
N VAL A 250 20.32 2.62 -4.92
CA VAL A 250 19.31 1.66 -4.45
C VAL A 250 19.88 0.88 -3.27
N ARG A 251 19.09 0.68 -2.22
CA ARG A 251 19.46 -0.04 -0.99
C ARG A 251 18.33 -0.97 -0.56
N THR A 252 18.68 -2.09 0.04
CA THR A 252 17.74 -3.04 0.67
C THR A 252 17.77 -2.89 2.19
N SER A 253 16.69 -3.23 2.87
CA SER A 253 16.68 -3.44 4.31
C SER A 253 17.44 -4.71 4.73
N ALA A 254 17.41 -5.00 6.03
CA ALA A 254 17.62 -6.36 6.54
C ALA A 254 16.59 -7.33 5.92
N ILE A 255 16.94 -8.62 5.86
CA ILE A 255 16.03 -9.68 5.43
C ILE A 255 15.15 -10.04 6.62
N GLU A 256 13.84 -9.89 6.48
CA GLU A 256 12.87 -10.33 7.49
C GLU A 256 12.34 -11.72 7.11
N CYS A 257 12.33 -12.66 8.05
CA CYS A 257 11.62 -13.92 7.95
C CYS A 257 10.50 -13.95 8.99
N PRO A 258 9.24 -13.75 8.60
CA PRO A 258 8.11 -13.93 9.50
C PRO A 258 8.08 -15.37 10.04
N LYS A 259 7.88 -15.54 11.35
CA LYS A 259 7.71 -16.86 11.97
C LYS A 259 6.26 -17.30 11.76
N ARG A 260 6.06 -18.53 11.29
CA ARG A 260 4.72 -19.12 11.21
C ARG A 260 4.29 -19.50 12.63
N ALA A 261 3.31 -18.79 13.18
CA ALA A 261 2.47 -19.38 14.20
C ALA A 261 1.46 -20.24 13.42
N GLU A 262 1.41 -21.53 13.69
CA GLU A 262 0.44 -22.43 13.06
C GLU A 262 -0.99 -21.85 13.28
N GLU A 263 -1.77 -21.81 12.19
CA GLU A 263 -3.17 -21.34 12.09
C GLU A 263 -3.45 -19.82 12.06
N LEU A 264 -3.82 -19.34 10.86
CA LEU A 264 -4.72 -18.21 10.61
C LEU A 264 -4.44 -16.91 11.37
N LEU A 265 -3.50 -16.13 10.84
CA LEU A 265 -3.50 -14.70 11.12
C LEU A 265 -4.57 -14.01 10.28
N ASP A 266 -5.81 -14.02 10.77
CA ASP A 266 -6.87 -13.13 10.30
C ASP A 266 -6.41 -11.67 10.40
N PHE A 267 -6.82 -10.86 9.43
CA PHE A 267 -6.51 -9.44 9.28
C PHE A 267 -6.61 -8.66 10.60
N ARG A 268 -7.67 -8.91 11.37
CA ARG A 268 -7.89 -8.27 12.67
C ARG A 268 -6.78 -8.60 13.68
N GLN A 269 -6.26 -9.83 13.70
CA GLN A 269 -5.24 -10.25 14.66
C GLN A 269 -3.85 -9.73 14.33
N LYS A 270 -3.49 -9.53 13.04
CA LYS A 270 -2.20 -8.93 12.65
C LYS A 270 -2.06 -7.48 13.07
N TYR A 271 -3.17 -6.73 13.09
CA TYR A 271 -3.14 -5.27 13.23
C TYR A 271 -3.81 -4.73 14.51
N LEU A 272 -4.74 -5.47 15.14
CA LEU A 272 -5.46 -5.03 16.36
C LEU A 272 -4.92 -5.66 17.66
N SER A 273 -4.00 -6.62 17.60
CA SER A 273 -3.48 -7.34 18.78
C SER A 273 -2.51 -6.52 19.66
N GLY A 274 -2.13 -5.30 19.26
CA GLY A 274 -1.32 -4.40 20.09
C GLY A 274 -2.05 -3.75 21.28
N GLY A 275 -3.20 -4.30 21.70
CA GLY A 275 -4.18 -3.61 22.53
C GLY A 275 -4.66 -4.35 23.78
N SER A 276 -3.98 -5.39 24.25
CA SER A 276 -4.14 -5.95 25.60
C SER A 276 -3.24 -7.17 25.78
N ASP A 277 -2.03 -6.99 26.30
CA ASP A 277 -1.51 -7.98 27.24
C ASP A 277 -0.39 -7.41 28.12
N LYS A 278 -0.57 -7.62 29.42
CA LYS A 278 0.39 -7.29 30.47
C LYS A 278 1.54 -8.30 30.41
N GLY A 279 2.52 -8.08 29.53
CA GLY A 279 3.68 -8.98 29.44
C GLY A 279 4.87 -8.52 28.59
N GLY A 280 4.93 -7.25 28.18
CA GLY A 280 6.07 -6.74 27.40
C GLY A 280 7.30 -6.46 28.27
N VAL A 281 8.41 -7.14 27.98
CA VAL A 281 9.74 -6.77 28.49
C VAL A 281 10.06 -5.35 28.02
N LYS A 282 10.29 -4.43 28.96
CA LYS A 282 10.72 -3.05 28.68
C LYS A 282 12.14 -3.07 28.08
N GLY A 283 12.27 -2.72 26.80
CA GLY A 283 13.54 -2.22 26.26
C GLY A 283 13.78 -0.79 26.75
N GLU A 284 15.04 -0.43 26.96
CA GLU A 284 15.49 0.80 27.66
C GLU A 284 15.20 2.13 26.94
N THR A 285 14.61 2.12 25.75
CA THR A 285 14.21 3.33 25.02
C THR A 285 12.72 3.21 24.68
N GLY A 286 11.88 3.98 25.38
CA GLY A 286 10.41 3.90 25.36
C GLY A 286 9.71 4.30 24.05
N ASP A 287 10.24 3.92 22.90
CA ASP A 287 9.62 4.11 21.59
C ASP A 287 8.54 3.06 21.31
N SER A 288 7.46 3.49 20.66
CA SER A 288 6.39 2.59 20.25
C SER A 288 6.86 1.67 19.13
N GLN A 289 7.21 0.46 19.51
CA GLN A 289 7.65 -0.66 18.69
C GLN A 289 6.46 -1.19 17.84
N GLY A 290 6.11 -0.49 16.76
CA GLY A 290 5.14 -0.97 15.75
C GLY A 290 5.62 -2.28 15.11
N MET A 291 4.74 -3.29 15.02
CA MET A 291 5.05 -4.67 14.57
C MET A 291 6.24 -5.37 15.26
N LEU A 292 6.83 -4.77 16.28
CA LEU A 292 8.08 -5.23 16.89
C LEU A 292 7.85 -6.17 18.09
N SER A 293 6.60 -6.48 18.42
CA SER A 293 6.27 -7.57 19.33
C SER A 293 6.17 -8.92 18.58
N LEU A 294 7.28 -9.65 18.54
CA LEU A 294 7.38 -11.11 18.79
C LEU A 294 7.04 -12.17 17.70
N THR A 295 7.07 -11.90 16.39
CA THR A 295 6.80 -12.96 15.37
C THR A 295 7.70 -12.96 14.13
N ARG A 296 8.97 -12.56 14.24
CA ARG A 296 9.89 -12.56 13.08
C ARG A 296 11.35 -12.74 13.47
N GLU A 297 12.14 -13.20 12.51
CA GLU A 297 13.59 -13.24 12.56
C GLU A 297 14.15 -12.19 11.58
N ILE A 298 15.15 -11.41 12.03
CA ILE A 298 15.81 -10.38 11.23
C ILE A 298 17.22 -10.86 10.89
N ASN A 299 17.55 -10.86 9.60
CA ASN A 299 18.73 -11.47 9.01
C ASN A 299 18.92 -12.93 9.47
N PRO A 300 17.97 -13.83 9.15
CA PRO A 300 18.13 -15.24 9.44
C PRO A 300 19.41 -15.78 8.80
N ALA A 301 19.99 -16.84 9.38
CA ALA A 301 21.13 -17.51 8.79
C ALA A 301 20.69 -18.22 7.49
N LEU A 302 21.16 -17.73 6.34
CA LEU A 302 20.82 -18.27 5.02
C LEU A 302 22.07 -18.80 4.30
N PRO A 303 21.92 -19.81 3.42
CA PRO A 303 22.97 -20.12 2.45
C PRO A 303 23.35 -18.89 1.64
N ALA A 304 24.65 -18.66 1.44
CA ALA A 304 25.16 -17.44 0.82
C ALA A 304 24.55 -17.16 -0.58
N GLU A 305 24.32 -18.22 -1.36
CA GLU A 305 23.68 -18.10 -2.68
C GLU A 305 22.22 -17.65 -2.58
N LEU A 306 21.46 -18.17 -1.60
CA LEU A 306 20.07 -17.77 -1.39
C LEU A 306 19.99 -16.31 -0.96
N GLU A 307 20.84 -15.87 -0.03
CA GLU A 307 20.90 -14.45 0.35
C GLU A 307 21.24 -13.55 -0.86
N ALA A 308 22.25 -13.93 -1.64
CA ALA A 308 22.64 -13.20 -2.84
C ALA A 308 21.50 -13.12 -3.86
N ASN A 309 20.77 -14.22 -4.07
CA ASN A 309 19.60 -14.28 -4.94
C ASN A 309 18.47 -13.38 -4.44
N LEU A 310 18.11 -13.45 -3.15
CA LEU A 310 17.06 -12.59 -2.56
C LEU A 310 17.37 -11.11 -2.76
N ARG A 311 18.61 -10.69 -2.49
CA ARG A 311 19.05 -9.30 -2.71
C ARG A 311 19.02 -8.93 -4.20
N ARG A 312 19.51 -9.82 -5.07
CA ARG A 312 19.49 -9.60 -6.53
C ARG A 312 18.05 -9.42 -7.04
N TRP A 313 17.15 -10.35 -6.71
CA TRP A 313 15.74 -10.32 -7.12
C TRP A 313 15.01 -9.09 -6.60
N ALA A 314 15.24 -8.71 -5.34
CA ALA A 314 14.67 -7.49 -4.76
C ALA A 314 15.11 -6.23 -5.51
N LEU A 315 16.34 -6.18 -6.05
CA LEU A 315 16.83 -5.04 -6.81
C LEU A 315 16.30 -5.00 -8.26
N HIS A 316 16.03 -6.15 -8.89
CA HIS A 316 15.56 -6.18 -10.29
C HIS A 316 14.13 -5.64 -10.48
N GLY A 317 13.20 -5.94 -9.57
CA GLY A 317 11.81 -5.47 -9.68
C GLY A 317 11.68 -3.94 -9.77
N PRO A 318 12.26 -3.17 -8.82
CA PRO A 318 12.21 -1.71 -8.82
C PRO A 318 12.99 -1.02 -9.95
N LEU A 319 14.02 -1.67 -10.51
CA LEU A 319 14.85 -1.08 -11.56
C LEU A 319 14.09 -0.94 -12.90
N ILE A 320 13.18 -1.87 -13.20
CA ILE A 320 12.36 -1.83 -14.42
C ILE A 320 11.37 -0.65 -14.41
N ALA A 321 10.89 -0.29 -13.22
CA ALA A 321 9.97 0.84 -13.02
C ALA A 321 10.65 2.22 -13.02
N ALA A 322 11.96 2.27 -12.77
CA ALA A 322 12.69 3.51 -12.51
C ALA A 322 13.60 3.97 -13.66
N ASP A 323 13.77 3.17 -14.72
CA ASP A 323 14.76 3.40 -15.77
C ASP A 323 14.22 4.20 -16.98
N ARG A 324 13.58 5.35 -16.70
CA ARG A 324 13.31 6.38 -17.73
C ARG A 324 13.90 7.74 -17.35
N ARG A 325 15.11 7.75 -16.79
CA ARG A 325 15.92 8.97 -16.77
C ARG A 325 16.69 9.08 -18.10
N GLY A 326 15.98 9.49 -19.15
CA GLY A 326 16.63 10.38 -20.11
C GLY A 326 16.97 11.71 -19.42
N PRO A 327 17.98 12.46 -19.90
CA PRO A 327 18.23 13.81 -19.40
C PRO A 327 16.92 14.59 -19.43
N GLY A 328 16.58 15.24 -18.32
CA GLY A 328 15.36 16.05 -18.23
C GLY A 328 15.31 17.03 -19.40
N PRO A 329 14.13 17.31 -19.97
CA PRO A 329 14.04 18.28 -21.05
C PRO A 329 14.64 19.60 -20.57
N ALA A 330 15.56 20.15 -21.35
CA ALA A 330 16.05 21.52 -21.16
C ALA A 330 14.84 22.47 -21.04
N PRO A 331 14.93 23.54 -20.22
CA PRO A 331 13.85 24.50 -20.07
C PRO A 331 13.40 24.97 -21.46
N ARG A 332 12.14 24.71 -21.80
CA ARG A 332 11.55 25.21 -23.04
C ARG A 332 11.40 26.72 -22.89
N GLU A 333 11.93 27.48 -23.84
CA GLU A 333 11.66 28.90 -23.94
C GLU A 333 10.15 29.16 -23.94
N PRO A 334 9.69 30.27 -23.33
CA PRO A 334 8.29 30.63 -23.34
C PRO A 334 7.82 30.78 -24.79
N ILE A 335 6.77 30.04 -25.14
CA ILE A 335 6.06 30.23 -26.41
C ILE A 335 5.44 31.63 -26.33
N ALA A 336 6.01 32.56 -27.08
CA ALA A 336 5.45 33.88 -27.28
C ALA A 336 3.99 33.73 -27.78
N ARG A 337 3.06 34.30 -27.01
CA ARG A 337 1.73 34.69 -27.50
C ARG A 337 1.72 36.20 -27.57
#